data_AF-A0A3M1IQF0-F1
#
_entry.id   AF-A0A3M1IQF0-F1
#
_cell.length_a   1.000
_cell.length_b   1.000
_cell.length_c   1.000
_cell.angle_alpha   90.00
_cell.angle_beta   90.00
_cell.angle_gamma   90.00
#
_symmetry.space_group_name_H-M   'P 1'
#
loop_
_entity.id
_entity.type
_entity.pdbx_description
1 polymer ?
#
loop_
_entity_poly.entity_id
_entity_poly.type
_entity_poly.pdbx_seq_one_letter_code
_entity_poly.pdbx_strand_id
1 'polypeptide(L)'
;ARLLEEVEKQSRKDAADLSRHILDEARAEAETEARRIIATAMQRYAATQRYELTTASVALNGTPDIKGRIIGRDGRNIRAFEAATGVTVLIDDTPGTVILSGFDPVRREIARRSMEILISDGRIHPTRIEEVVKQVEQDIDKAVREAADQAVYELGLHPLHDEAAMVLGRLRFRHSYSQNLLDHSIEVAHLAGLMAAEMGANIQVARRAGLLHDIGKALNHELEGSHALIGADFLKQHGETAEVVNAVAAHHDEVPPESLVAVLVSVADALSASRPGARSESMTHYLKRLENLERIGRSFPGVEKCYAVQAGRELRVLVSPEALTDEEAEVLARRIVRKIEEELQYPGQIRVTVVREKRITQFAK
;
A
#
# COMPACT_ATOMS: atom_id res chain seq x y z
N ALA A 1 -60.91 6.83 54.80
CA ALA A 1 -59.84 5.90 55.21
C ALA A 1 -59.42 5.00 54.04
N ARG A 2 -60.29 4.08 53.58
CA ARG A 2 -59.97 3.11 52.51
C ARG A 2 -59.47 3.71 51.18
N LEU A 3 -60.10 4.80 50.72
CA LEU A 3 -59.71 5.47 49.47
C LEU A 3 -58.31 6.12 49.57
N LEU A 4 -57.96 6.69 50.73
CA LEU A 4 -56.64 7.28 50.96
C LEU A 4 -55.54 6.21 50.97
N GLU A 5 -55.87 5.03 51.52
CA GLU A 5 -54.96 3.88 51.60
C GLU A 5 -54.71 3.26 50.21
N GLU A 6 -55.74 3.18 49.36
CA GLU A 6 -55.60 2.78 47.95
C GLU A 6 -54.77 3.78 47.15
N VAL A 7 -55.04 5.08 47.31
CA VAL A 7 -54.26 6.14 46.63
C VAL A 7 -52.80 6.11 47.08
N GLU A 8 -52.52 5.97 48.38
CA GLU A 8 -51.14 5.85 48.88
C GLU A 8 -50.43 4.63 48.29
N LYS A 9 -51.11 3.47 48.25
CA LYS A 9 -50.55 2.24 47.69
C LYS A 9 -50.28 2.35 46.19
N GLN A 10 -51.18 2.99 45.45
CA GLN A 10 -51.00 3.23 44.02
C GLN A 10 -49.86 4.22 43.77
N SER A 11 -49.81 5.35 44.48
CA SER A 11 -48.73 6.33 44.35
C SER A 11 -47.36 5.76 44.70
N ARG A 12 -47.27 4.86 45.69
CA ARG A 12 -46.01 4.14 45.99
C ARG A 12 -45.59 3.22 44.86
N LYS A 13 -46.54 2.56 44.20
CA LYS A 13 -46.26 1.68 43.07
C LYS A 13 -45.78 2.49 41.86
N ASP A 14 -46.48 3.57 41.53
CA ASP A 14 -46.13 4.47 40.44
C ASP A 14 -44.74 5.10 40.66
N ALA A 15 -44.43 5.51 41.89
CA ALA A 15 -43.10 6.02 42.26
C ALA A 15 -42.00 4.95 42.13
N ALA A 16 -42.28 3.70 42.50
CA ALA A 16 -41.32 2.60 42.37
C ALA A 16 -41.06 2.21 40.91
N ASP A 17 -42.10 2.26 40.07
CA ASP A 17 -41.98 1.96 38.64
C ASP A 17 -41.24 3.09 37.91
N LEU A 18 -41.55 4.37 38.23
CA LEU A 18 -40.80 5.52 37.73
C LEU A 18 -39.34 5.49 38.18
N SER A 19 -39.07 5.17 39.45
CA SER A 19 -37.70 5.06 39.96
C SER A 19 -36.91 3.95 39.28
N ARG A 20 -37.56 2.83 38.91
CA ARG A 20 -36.91 1.78 38.11
C ARG A 20 -36.61 2.23 36.70
N HIS A 21 -37.57 2.88 36.04
CA HIS A 21 -37.37 3.41 34.70
C HIS A 21 -36.18 4.39 34.64
N ILE A 22 -36.13 5.35 35.58
CA ILE A 22 -35.03 6.33 35.67
C ILE A 22 -33.69 5.63 35.92
N LEU A 23 -33.64 4.61 36.78
CA LEU A 23 -32.41 3.87 37.07
C LEU A 23 -31.95 3.03 35.87
N ASP A 24 -32.87 2.43 35.13
CA ASP A 24 -32.56 1.63 33.95
C ASP A 24 -32.09 2.51 32.78
N GLU A 25 -32.75 3.66 32.55
CA GLU A 25 -32.29 4.68 31.59
C GLU A 25 -30.91 5.22 31.95
N ALA A 26 -30.70 5.63 33.21
CA ALA A 26 -29.41 6.15 33.66
C ALA A 26 -28.28 5.11 33.52
N ARG A 27 -28.57 3.82 33.75
CA ARG A 27 -27.61 2.73 33.53
C ARG A 27 -27.31 2.54 32.04
N ALA A 28 -28.32 2.54 31.18
CA ALA A 28 -28.15 2.40 29.73
C ALA A 28 -27.35 3.56 29.13
N GLU A 29 -27.63 4.80 29.57
CA GLU A 29 -26.87 5.99 29.17
C GLU A 29 -25.42 5.92 29.68
N ALA A 30 -25.22 5.57 30.95
CA ALA A 30 -23.88 5.45 31.53
C ALA A 30 -23.04 4.36 30.83
N GLU A 31 -23.65 3.22 30.48
CA GLU A 31 -22.97 2.14 29.77
C GLU A 31 -22.59 2.55 28.34
N THR A 32 -23.50 3.23 27.63
CA THR A 32 -23.26 3.76 26.30
C THR A 32 -22.11 4.78 26.32
N GLU A 33 -22.14 5.70 27.28
CA GLU A 33 -21.10 6.72 27.41
C GLU A 33 -19.77 6.12 27.84
N ALA A 34 -19.76 5.13 28.74
CA ALA A 34 -18.54 4.42 29.12
C ALA A 34 -17.90 3.72 27.90
N ARG A 35 -18.70 3.03 27.08
CA ARG A 35 -18.22 2.40 25.83
C ARG A 35 -17.65 3.45 24.89
N ARG A 36 -18.34 4.59 24.70
CA ARG A 36 -17.86 5.69 23.85
C ARG A 36 -16.53 6.26 24.34
N ILE A 37 -16.39 6.48 25.65
CA ILE A 37 -15.17 6.99 26.27
C ILE A 37 -14.01 6.01 26.07
N ILE A 38 -14.24 4.71 26.31
CA ILE A 38 -13.22 3.67 26.12
C ILE A 38 -12.78 3.60 24.65
N ALA A 39 -13.73 3.56 23.72
CA ALA A 39 -13.42 3.51 22.29
C ALA A 39 -12.64 4.76 21.84
N THR A 40 -13.06 5.95 22.31
CA THR A 40 -12.37 7.22 22.03
C THR A 40 -10.95 7.23 22.62
N ALA A 41 -10.77 6.69 23.83
CA ALA A 41 -9.47 6.57 24.46
C ALA A 41 -8.54 5.61 23.68
N MET A 42 -9.07 4.48 23.22
CA MET A 42 -8.35 3.52 22.38
C MET A 42 -7.92 4.16 21.05
N GLN A 43 -8.81 4.90 20.39
CA GLN A 43 -8.53 5.60 19.13
C GLN A 43 -7.39 6.60 19.29
N ARG A 44 -7.43 7.41 20.36
CA ARG A 44 -6.37 8.39 20.69
C ARG A 44 -5.03 7.74 20.98
N TYR A 45 -5.04 6.60 21.66
CA TYR A 45 -3.80 5.89 22.00
C TYR A 45 -3.19 5.21 20.75
N ALA A 46 -4.01 4.60 19.90
CA ALA A 46 -3.52 3.93 18.69
C ALA A 46 -2.95 4.92 17.65
N ALA A 47 -3.43 6.17 17.61
CA ALA A 47 -2.94 7.20 16.69
C ALA A 47 -1.51 7.69 16.97
N THR A 48 -0.92 7.42 18.14
CA THR A 48 0.39 7.96 18.56
C THR A 48 1.61 7.09 18.23
N GLN A 49 1.45 5.95 17.54
CA GLN A 49 2.58 5.16 17.02
C GLN A 49 2.53 5.06 15.50
N ARG A 50 3.39 5.80 14.78
CA ARG A 50 3.52 5.74 13.31
C ARG A 50 4.98 5.73 12.88
N TYR A 51 5.38 4.74 12.08
CA TYR A 51 6.62 4.75 11.30
C TYR A 51 6.41 4.15 9.89
N GLU A 52 7.18 4.65 8.93
CA GLU A 52 6.89 4.68 7.48
C GLU A 52 7.80 3.81 6.57
N LEU A 53 7.21 3.38 5.44
CA LEU A 53 7.74 3.06 4.07
C LEU A 53 8.28 1.65 3.73
N THR A 54 7.95 1.12 2.52
CA THR A 54 8.87 0.64 1.41
C THR A 54 8.24 -0.30 0.33
N THR A 55 8.94 -0.48 -0.81
CA THR A 55 8.60 -1.14 -2.11
C THR A 55 9.19 -2.57 -2.34
N ALA A 56 8.96 -3.25 -3.49
CA ALA A 56 9.36 -4.67 -3.78
C ALA A 56 9.98 -4.96 -5.19
N SER A 57 10.75 -6.06 -5.34
CA SER A 57 11.49 -6.50 -6.56
C SER A 57 11.46 -8.04 -6.79
N VAL A 58 11.80 -8.52 -8.01
CA VAL A 58 11.80 -9.95 -8.42
C VAL A 58 13.16 -10.37 -8.98
N ALA A 59 13.64 -11.57 -8.63
CA ALA A 59 14.89 -12.16 -9.12
C ALA A 59 14.61 -13.28 -10.15
N LEU A 60 15.43 -13.41 -11.20
CA LEU A 60 15.35 -14.54 -12.13
C LEU A 60 16.52 -15.50 -11.87
N ASN A 61 16.20 -16.79 -11.79
CA ASN A 61 17.21 -17.84 -11.73
C ASN A 61 17.58 -18.27 -13.16
N GLY A 62 18.80 -17.92 -13.60
CA GLY A 62 19.55 -18.70 -14.62
C GLY A 62 19.58 -18.23 -16.09
N THR A 63 20.80 -18.31 -16.65
CA THR A 63 21.28 -18.27 -18.06
C THR A 63 21.23 -16.95 -18.88
N PRO A 64 22.38 -16.51 -19.45
CA PRO A 64 22.50 -15.28 -20.25
C PRO A 64 21.66 -15.19 -21.55
N ASP A 65 21.15 -16.31 -22.07
CA ASP A 65 20.47 -16.41 -23.37
C ASP A 65 18.99 -15.94 -23.34
N ILE A 66 18.39 -15.91 -22.15
CA ILE A 66 16.96 -15.62 -21.97
C ILE A 66 16.67 -14.12 -22.16
N LYS A 67 17.60 -13.24 -21.74
CA LYS A 67 17.45 -11.77 -21.93
C LYS A 67 17.32 -11.40 -23.41
N GLY A 68 18.09 -12.04 -24.29
CA GLY A 68 18.03 -11.78 -25.73
C GLY A 68 16.67 -12.17 -26.34
N ARG A 69 16.05 -13.24 -25.84
CA ARG A 69 14.72 -13.69 -26.28
C ARG A 69 13.61 -12.79 -25.74
N ILE A 70 13.76 -12.29 -24.51
CA ILE A 70 12.84 -11.30 -23.92
C ILE A 70 12.85 -10.02 -24.76
N ILE A 71 14.03 -9.49 -25.11
CA ILE A 71 14.16 -8.30 -25.97
C ILE A 71 13.59 -8.56 -27.38
N GLY A 72 13.99 -9.67 -28.00
CA GLY A 72 13.68 -9.96 -29.39
C GLY A 72 14.44 -9.05 -30.37
N ARG A 73 14.33 -9.32 -31.67
CA ARG A 73 14.93 -8.45 -32.70
C ARG A 73 14.29 -7.07 -32.65
N ASP A 74 15.13 -6.03 -32.59
CA ASP A 74 14.72 -4.61 -32.51
C ASP A 74 13.78 -4.27 -31.33
N GLY A 75 13.82 -5.06 -30.25
CA GLY A 75 12.96 -4.85 -29.08
C GLY A 75 11.49 -5.24 -29.31
N ARG A 76 11.18 -5.95 -30.39
CA ARG A 76 9.79 -6.29 -30.77
C ARG A 76 9.03 -7.05 -29.68
N ASN A 77 9.72 -7.92 -28.95
CA ASN A 77 9.11 -8.82 -27.97
C ASN A 77 8.82 -8.03 -26.68
N ILE A 78 9.76 -7.18 -26.22
CA ILE A 78 9.51 -6.27 -25.09
C ILE A 78 8.34 -5.36 -25.41
N ARG A 79 8.32 -4.71 -26.58
CA ARG A 79 7.22 -3.81 -26.93
C ARG A 79 5.86 -4.51 -26.97
N ALA A 80 5.81 -5.73 -27.50
CA ALA A 80 4.58 -6.53 -27.48
C ALA A 80 4.16 -6.90 -26.05
N PHE A 81 5.12 -7.24 -25.19
CA PHE A 81 4.88 -7.54 -23.79
C PHE A 81 4.40 -6.32 -23.00
N GLU A 82 5.06 -5.18 -23.15
CA GLU A 82 4.66 -3.91 -22.53
C GLU A 82 3.29 -3.45 -23.01
N ALA A 83 2.99 -3.62 -24.30
CA ALA A 83 1.68 -3.30 -24.86
C ALA A 83 0.58 -4.22 -24.33
N ALA A 84 0.85 -5.52 -24.21
CA ALA A 84 -0.13 -6.50 -23.73
C ALA A 84 -0.41 -6.35 -22.22
N THR A 85 0.62 -6.06 -21.43
CA THR A 85 0.52 -6.02 -19.95
C THR A 85 0.31 -4.61 -19.38
N GLY A 86 0.63 -3.57 -20.15
CA GLY A 86 0.63 -2.18 -19.69
C GLY A 86 1.69 -1.88 -18.62
N VAL A 87 2.74 -2.71 -18.49
CA VAL A 87 3.90 -2.45 -17.63
C VAL A 87 5.11 -2.05 -18.46
N THR A 88 6.11 -1.44 -17.83
CA THR A 88 7.41 -1.14 -18.45
C THR A 88 8.44 -2.18 -18.00
N VAL A 89 9.16 -2.74 -18.96
CA VAL A 89 10.19 -3.76 -18.72
C VAL A 89 11.56 -3.09 -18.73
N LEU A 90 12.18 -2.99 -17.56
CA LEU A 90 13.52 -2.43 -17.41
C LEU A 90 14.55 -3.57 -17.41
N ILE A 91 15.48 -3.49 -18.37
CA ILE A 91 16.58 -4.44 -18.50
C ILE A 91 17.87 -3.70 -18.19
N ASP A 92 18.55 -4.14 -17.15
CA ASP A 92 19.84 -3.62 -16.71
C ASP A 92 20.97 -4.65 -16.99
N ASP A 93 22.22 -4.21 -16.84
CA ASP A 93 23.44 -5.01 -17.00
C ASP A 93 23.56 -6.13 -15.94
N THR A 94 22.78 -6.07 -14.86
CA THR A 94 22.71 -7.10 -13.81
C THR A 94 22.30 -8.46 -14.40
N PRO A 95 23.18 -9.48 -14.43
CA PRO A 95 22.88 -10.78 -15.04
C PRO A 95 21.69 -11.46 -14.37
N GLY A 96 20.79 -12.04 -15.17
CA GLY A 96 19.67 -12.82 -14.64
C GLY A 96 18.58 -12.01 -13.93
N THR A 97 18.45 -10.70 -14.17
CA THR A 97 17.33 -9.92 -13.60
C THR A 97 16.66 -9.08 -14.68
N VAL A 98 15.32 -9.04 -14.64
CA VAL A 98 14.47 -8.13 -15.39
C VAL A 98 13.52 -7.48 -14.41
N ILE A 99 13.44 -6.15 -14.43
CA ILE A 99 12.61 -5.38 -13.51
C ILE A 99 11.32 -5.02 -14.24
N LEU A 100 10.19 -5.42 -13.67
CA LEU A 100 8.86 -5.06 -14.16
C LEU A 100 8.34 -3.86 -13.36
N SER A 101 8.21 -2.71 -14.03
CA SER A 101 7.73 -1.47 -13.41
C SER A 101 6.32 -1.15 -13.86
N GLY A 102 5.43 -0.83 -12.93
CA GLY A 102 4.04 -0.48 -13.24
C GLY A 102 3.30 0.01 -11.99
N PHE A 103 2.40 0.97 -12.18
CA PHE A 103 1.64 1.56 -11.08
C PHE A 103 0.54 0.62 -10.56
N ASP A 104 -0.07 -0.17 -11.43
CA ASP A 104 -1.11 -1.13 -11.06
C ASP A 104 -0.49 -2.46 -10.56
N PRO A 105 -0.69 -2.83 -9.28
CA PRO A 105 -0.20 -4.09 -8.73
C PRO A 105 -0.76 -5.34 -9.43
N VAL A 106 -2.01 -5.32 -9.89
CA VAL A 106 -2.62 -6.45 -10.60
C VAL A 106 -1.93 -6.65 -11.94
N ARG A 107 -1.70 -5.56 -12.70
CA ARG A 107 -0.93 -5.62 -13.96
C ARG A 107 0.51 -6.08 -13.74
N ARG A 108 1.15 -5.67 -12.65
CA ARG A 108 2.49 -6.16 -12.29
C ARG A 108 2.50 -7.66 -12.03
N GLU A 109 1.49 -8.20 -11.35
CA GLU A 109 1.38 -9.64 -11.13
C GLU A 109 1.07 -10.41 -12.42
N ILE A 110 0.17 -9.90 -13.27
CA ILE A 110 -0.09 -10.43 -14.62
C ILE A 110 1.22 -10.50 -15.40
N ALA A 111 1.98 -9.41 -15.42
CA ALA A 111 3.27 -9.35 -16.10
C ALA A 111 4.28 -10.34 -15.51
N ARG A 112 4.41 -10.41 -14.18
CA ARG A 112 5.34 -11.32 -13.50
C ARG A 112 5.06 -12.78 -13.88
N ARG A 113 3.82 -13.24 -13.71
CA ARG A 113 3.41 -14.61 -14.03
C ARG A 113 3.53 -14.91 -15.52
N SER A 114 3.12 -13.97 -16.37
CA SER A 114 3.26 -14.12 -17.83
C SER A 114 4.71 -14.28 -18.24
N MET A 115 5.61 -13.48 -17.67
CA MET A 115 7.05 -13.57 -17.91
C MET A 115 7.63 -14.90 -17.42
N GLU A 116 7.22 -15.39 -16.25
CA GLU A 116 7.65 -16.71 -15.73
C GLU A 116 7.23 -17.86 -16.65
N ILE A 117 5.99 -17.84 -17.15
CA ILE A 117 5.48 -18.84 -18.10
C ILE A 117 6.24 -18.77 -19.42
N LEU A 118 6.45 -17.57 -19.96
CA LEU A 118 7.17 -17.35 -21.23
C LEU A 118 8.64 -17.76 -21.14
N ILE A 119 9.29 -17.52 -20.00
CA ILE A 119 10.67 -17.97 -19.73
C ILE A 119 10.73 -19.49 -19.64
N SER A 120 9.79 -20.11 -18.93
CA SER A 120 9.72 -21.57 -18.76
C SER A 120 9.44 -22.30 -20.09
N ASP A 121 8.51 -21.78 -20.90
CA ASP A 121 8.17 -22.30 -22.24
C ASP A 121 9.29 -21.98 -23.27
N GLY A 122 10.12 -20.97 -22.99
CA GLY A 122 11.15 -20.44 -23.88
C GLY A 122 10.61 -19.70 -25.11
N ARG A 123 9.37 -19.93 -25.53
CA ARG A 123 8.78 -19.32 -26.74
C ARG A 123 8.30 -17.89 -26.45
N ILE A 124 9.13 -16.92 -26.80
CA ILE A 124 8.84 -15.49 -26.63
C ILE A 124 8.69 -14.84 -28.01
N HIS A 125 7.45 -14.69 -28.48
CA HIS A 125 7.08 -13.96 -29.70
C HIS A 125 5.70 -13.31 -29.53
N PRO A 126 5.35 -12.25 -30.29
CA PRO A 126 4.18 -11.41 -30.01
C PRO A 126 2.87 -12.18 -29.80
N THR A 127 2.50 -13.08 -30.72
CA THR A 127 1.28 -13.89 -30.61
C THR A 127 1.23 -14.72 -29.33
N ARG A 128 2.36 -15.33 -28.93
CA ARG A 128 2.43 -16.14 -27.72
C ARG A 128 2.36 -15.29 -26.46
N ILE A 129 2.95 -14.10 -26.50
CA ILE A 129 2.88 -13.13 -25.42
C ILE A 129 1.41 -12.75 -25.17
N GLU A 130 0.68 -12.38 -26.22
CA GLU A 130 -0.75 -12.03 -26.12
C GLU A 130 -1.60 -13.19 -25.58
N GLU A 131 -1.38 -14.41 -26.07
CA GLU A 131 -2.06 -15.62 -25.56
C GLU A 131 -1.80 -15.86 -24.08
N VAL A 132 -0.54 -15.81 -23.65
CA VAL A 132 -0.15 -16.07 -22.26
C VAL A 132 -0.68 -14.97 -21.34
N VAL A 133 -0.57 -13.71 -21.73
CA VAL A 133 -1.08 -12.59 -20.94
C VAL A 133 -2.59 -12.73 -20.74
N LYS A 134 -3.35 -13.01 -21.81
CA LYS A 134 -4.80 -13.20 -21.72
C LYS A 134 -5.19 -14.39 -20.83
N GLN A 135 -4.43 -15.49 -20.89
CA GLN A 135 -4.66 -16.64 -20.02
C GLN A 135 -4.40 -16.27 -18.55
N VAL A 136 -3.28 -15.60 -18.28
CA VAL A 136 -2.91 -15.18 -16.92
C VAL A 136 -3.89 -14.15 -16.35
N GLU A 137 -4.42 -13.26 -17.18
CA GLU A 137 -5.50 -12.34 -16.79
C GLU A 137 -6.72 -13.10 -16.27
N GLN A 138 -7.19 -14.11 -17.00
CA GLN A 138 -8.32 -14.95 -16.58
C GLN A 138 -8.02 -15.71 -15.28
N ASP A 139 -6.81 -16.25 -15.14
CA ASP A 139 -6.39 -16.96 -13.93
C ASP A 139 -6.32 -16.02 -12.72
N ILE A 140 -5.89 -14.77 -12.93
CA ILE A 140 -5.83 -13.74 -11.88
C ILE A 140 -7.22 -13.26 -11.50
N ASP A 141 -8.13 -13.02 -12.46
CA ASP A 141 -9.51 -12.66 -12.16
C ASP A 141 -10.21 -13.73 -11.32
N LYS A 142 -9.97 -15.02 -11.64
CA LYS A 142 -10.46 -16.13 -10.83
C LYS A 142 -9.86 -16.10 -9.42
N ALA A 143 -8.55 -15.90 -9.29
CA ALA A 143 -7.88 -15.82 -8.00
C ALA A 143 -8.33 -14.61 -7.16
N VAL A 144 -8.62 -13.47 -7.80
CA VAL A 144 -9.23 -12.29 -7.17
C VAL A 144 -10.57 -12.67 -6.57
N ARG A 145 -11.45 -13.30 -7.36
CA ARG A 145 -12.78 -13.70 -6.90
C ARG A 145 -12.70 -14.70 -5.74
N GLU A 146 -11.91 -15.76 -5.90
CA GLU A 146 -11.71 -16.78 -4.87
C GLU A 146 -11.18 -16.18 -3.55
N ALA A 147 -10.29 -15.19 -3.62
CA ALA A 147 -9.76 -14.53 -2.44
C ALA A 147 -10.80 -13.68 -1.69
N ALA A 148 -11.65 -12.97 -2.43
CA ALA A 148 -12.74 -12.20 -1.84
C ALA A 148 -13.79 -13.10 -1.18
N ASP A 149 -14.21 -14.17 -1.88
CA ASP A 149 -15.19 -15.13 -1.38
C ASP A 149 -14.66 -15.85 -0.13
N GLN A 150 -13.37 -16.21 -0.12
CA GLN A 150 -12.72 -16.81 1.05
C GLN A 150 -12.69 -15.86 2.25
N ALA A 151 -12.34 -14.58 2.06
CA ALA A 151 -12.31 -13.59 3.13
C ALA A 151 -13.70 -13.38 3.75
N VAL A 152 -14.74 -13.27 2.90
CA VAL A 152 -16.14 -13.14 3.33
C VAL A 152 -16.60 -14.39 4.10
N TYR A 153 -16.26 -15.58 3.60
CA TYR A 153 -16.60 -16.85 4.23
C TYR A 153 -15.93 -17.03 5.60
N GLU A 154 -14.62 -16.76 5.69
CA GLU A 154 -13.84 -16.86 6.92
C GLU A 154 -14.41 -15.98 8.04
N LEU A 155 -14.86 -14.77 7.70
CA LEU A 155 -15.45 -13.83 8.65
C LEU A 155 -16.92 -14.14 8.98
N GLY A 156 -17.53 -15.10 8.28
CA GLY A 156 -18.94 -15.49 8.45
C GLY A 156 -19.91 -14.40 7.98
N LEU A 157 -19.54 -13.65 6.95
CA LEU A 157 -20.31 -12.53 6.41
C LEU A 157 -21.24 -12.98 5.27
N HIS A 158 -22.32 -12.22 5.03
CA HIS A 158 -23.12 -12.39 3.82
C HIS A 158 -22.31 -12.01 2.56
N PRO A 159 -22.58 -12.64 1.40
CA PRO A 159 -21.91 -12.30 0.14
C PRO A 159 -21.96 -10.79 -0.16
N LEU A 160 -20.88 -10.29 -0.75
CA LEU A 160 -20.82 -8.92 -1.27
C LEU A 160 -21.52 -8.86 -2.64
N HIS A 161 -21.87 -7.65 -3.07
CA HIS A 161 -22.18 -7.41 -4.47
C HIS A 161 -20.98 -7.82 -5.35
N ASP A 162 -21.22 -8.38 -6.54
CA ASP A 162 -20.17 -8.96 -7.40
C ASP A 162 -19.02 -7.99 -7.68
N GLU A 163 -19.34 -6.73 -7.99
CA GLU A 163 -18.33 -5.71 -8.23
C GLU A 163 -17.50 -5.38 -6.97
N ALA A 164 -18.14 -5.30 -5.80
CA ALA A 164 -17.45 -5.08 -4.53
C ALA A 164 -16.56 -6.27 -4.16
N ALA A 165 -17.00 -7.50 -4.43
CA ALA A 165 -16.18 -8.70 -4.26
C ALA A 165 -14.92 -8.65 -5.15
N MET A 166 -15.07 -8.27 -6.42
CA MET A 166 -13.92 -8.13 -7.33
C MET A 166 -12.93 -7.07 -6.84
N VAL A 167 -13.42 -5.91 -6.37
CA VAL A 167 -12.55 -4.84 -5.85
C VAL A 167 -11.86 -5.26 -4.55
N LEU A 168 -12.57 -5.92 -3.64
CA LEU A 168 -11.99 -6.48 -2.42
C LEU A 168 -10.88 -7.49 -2.75
N GLY A 169 -11.14 -8.43 -3.66
CA GLY A 169 -10.17 -9.46 -4.02
C GLY A 169 -8.89 -8.89 -4.65
N ARG A 170 -8.97 -7.74 -5.34
CA ARG A 170 -7.77 -7.06 -5.88
C ARG A 170 -6.82 -6.60 -4.78
N LEU A 171 -7.28 -6.39 -3.55
CA LEU A 171 -6.43 -6.08 -2.40
C LEU A 171 -5.40 -7.18 -2.12
N ARG A 172 -5.67 -8.44 -2.53
CA ARG A 172 -4.71 -9.55 -2.45
C ARG A 172 -3.42 -9.29 -3.21
N PHE A 173 -3.45 -8.49 -4.27
CA PHE A 173 -2.25 -8.17 -5.05
C PHE A 173 -1.67 -6.81 -4.64
N ARG A 174 -2.37 -6.07 -3.78
CA ARG A 174 -1.90 -4.79 -3.25
C ARG A 174 -1.09 -5.04 -1.98
N HIS A 175 -0.02 -4.28 -1.85
CA HIS A 175 0.72 -4.16 -0.61
C HIS A 175 0.74 -2.69 -0.19
N SER A 176 0.50 -2.46 1.09
CA SER A 176 0.68 -1.16 1.73
C SER A 176 1.88 -1.36 2.62
N TYR A 177 2.99 -0.75 2.21
CA TYR A 177 4.29 -1.00 2.81
C TYR A 177 4.70 -2.49 2.68
N SER A 178 4.62 -3.27 3.75
CA SER A 178 5.04 -4.68 3.83
C SER A 178 3.90 -5.67 4.10
N GLN A 179 2.67 -5.17 4.30
CA GLN A 179 1.50 -6.00 4.53
C GLN A 179 0.66 -6.09 3.28
N ASN A 180 0.12 -7.28 3.03
CA ASN A 180 -0.92 -7.48 2.04
C ASN A 180 -2.19 -6.75 2.49
N LEU A 181 -2.86 -5.98 1.61
CA LEU A 181 -4.04 -5.22 2.03
C LEU A 181 -5.22 -6.13 2.37
N LEU A 182 -5.39 -7.26 1.68
CA LEU A 182 -6.50 -8.15 1.98
C LEU A 182 -6.32 -8.80 3.36
N ASP A 183 -5.11 -9.27 3.67
CA ASP A 183 -4.80 -9.84 4.98
C ASP A 183 -4.97 -8.80 6.10
N HIS A 184 -4.52 -7.56 5.88
CA HIS A 184 -4.77 -6.43 6.79
C HIS A 184 -6.26 -6.20 7.00
N SER A 185 -7.04 -6.13 5.93
CA SER A 185 -8.49 -5.96 6.02
C SER A 185 -9.19 -7.10 6.78
N ILE A 186 -8.74 -8.35 6.62
CA ILE A 186 -9.26 -9.49 7.39
C ILE A 186 -8.89 -9.36 8.87
N GLU A 187 -7.66 -8.99 9.19
CA GLU A 187 -7.21 -8.74 10.57
C GLU A 187 -8.03 -7.61 11.23
N VAL A 188 -8.20 -6.49 10.54
CA VAL A 188 -9.02 -5.36 11.00
C VAL A 188 -10.47 -5.81 11.24
N ALA A 189 -11.03 -6.62 10.35
CA ALA A 189 -12.37 -7.20 10.54
C ALA A 189 -12.46 -8.06 11.81
N HIS A 190 -11.47 -8.91 12.07
CA HIS A 190 -11.42 -9.72 13.30
C HIS A 190 -11.33 -8.86 14.55
N LEU A 191 -10.43 -7.87 14.58
CA LEU A 191 -10.26 -6.96 15.71
C LEU A 191 -11.52 -6.13 15.96
N ALA A 192 -12.11 -5.56 14.91
CA ALA A 192 -13.36 -4.80 15.00
C ALA A 192 -14.50 -5.69 15.52
N GLY A 193 -14.62 -6.93 15.04
CA GLY A 193 -15.61 -7.89 15.50
C GLY A 193 -15.43 -8.30 16.97
N LEU A 194 -14.19 -8.49 17.43
CA LEU A 194 -13.88 -8.80 18.83
C LEU A 194 -14.25 -7.63 19.75
N MET A 195 -13.83 -6.42 19.40
CA MET A 195 -14.19 -5.22 20.18
C MET A 195 -15.70 -4.99 20.18
N ALA A 196 -16.38 -5.23 19.05
CA ALA A 196 -17.84 -5.10 18.97
C ALA A 196 -18.55 -6.07 19.92
N ALA A 197 -18.06 -7.31 20.05
CA ALA A 197 -18.62 -8.29 20.97
C ALA A 197 -18.51 -7.81 22.44
N GLU A 198 -17.34 -7.30 22.83
CA GLU A 198 -17.10 -6.80 24.20
C GLU A 198 -17.87 -5.50 24.49
N MET A 199 -18.08 -4.66 23.48
CA MET A 199 -18.74 -3.37 23.62
C MET A 199 -20.23 -3.40 23.22
N GLY A 200 -20.81 -4.60 23.09
CA GLY A 200 -22.22 -4.80 22.77
C GLY A 200 -22.69 -4.14 21.47
N ALA A 201 -21.80 -3.97 20.49
CA ALA A 201 -22.11 -3.50 19.15
C ALA A 201 -22.40 -4.68 18.21
N ASN A 202 -22.92 -4.39 17.01
CA ASN A 202 -23.20 -5.44 16.04
C ASN A 202 -21.88 -6.00 15.43
N ILE A 203 -21.55 -7.24 15.80
CA ILE A 203 -20.33 -7.95 15.37
C ILE A 203 -20.27 -8.10 13.85
N GLN A 204 -21.40 -8.40 13.20
CA GLN A 204 -21.46 -8.63 11.75
C GLN A 204 -21.20 -7.33 10.98
N VAL A 205 -21.79 -6.22 11.43
CA VAL A 205 -21.56 -4.90 10.83
C VAL A 205 -20.11 -4.46 11.06
N ALA A 206 -19.54 -4.67 12.25
CA ALA A 206 -18.16 -4.33 12.54
C ALA A 206 -17.14 -5.13 11.71
N ARG A 207 -17.35 -6.43 11.52
CA ARG A 207 -16.52 -7.26 10.63
C ARG A 207 -16.64 -6.81 9.18
N ARG A 208 -17.87 -6.53 8.71
CA ARG A 208 -18.11 -6.09 7.33
C ARG A 208 -17.46 -4.74 7.06
N ALA A 209 -17.62 -3.77 7.95
CA ALA A 209 -16.97 -2.47 7.84
C ALA A 209 -15.44 -2.57 7.96
N GLY A 210 -14.92 -3.39 8.87
CA GLY A 210 -13.48 -3.64 9.00
C GLY A 210 -12.86 -4.29 7.76
N LEU A 211 -13.55 -5.24 7.12
CA LEU A 211 -13.09 -5.86 5.88
C LEU A 211 -13.04 -4.85 4.72
N LEU A 212 -13.99 -3.92 4.69
CA LEU A 212 -14.20 -3.00 3.57
C LEU A 212 -13.54 -1.63 3.75
N HIS A 213 -12.98 -1.30 4.92
CA HIS A 213 -12.47 0.05 5.24
C HIS A 213 -11.49 0.60 4.19
N ASP A 214 -10.63 -0.27 3.66
CA ASP A 214 -9.58 0.07 2.71
C ASP A 214 -9.93 -0.25 1.25
N ILE A 215 -11.17 -0.60 0.94
CA ILE A 215 -11.59 -1.01 -0.42
C ILE A 215 -11.30 0.07 -1.47
N GLY A 216 -11.35 1.34 -1.07
CA GLY A 216 -11.03 2.47 -1.94
C GLY A 216 -9.59 2.48 -2.45
N LYS A 217 -8.64 1.82 -1.75
CA LYS A 217 -7.26 1.69 -2.23
C LYS A 217 -7.15 0.81 -3.47
N ALA A 218 -8.15 0.00 -3.79
CA ALA A 218 -8.22 -0.78 -5.04
C ALA A 218 -8.94 -0.04 -6.19
N LEU A 219 -9.57 1.09 -5.91
CA LEU A 219 -10.25 1.93 -6.90
C LEU A 219 -9.24 2.92 -7.52
N ASN A 220 -9.43 3.25 -8.80
CA ASN A 220 -8.45 3.98 -9.60
C ASN A 220 -8.20 5.42 -9.09
N HIS A 221 -6.96 5.89 -9.25
CA HIS A 221 -6.49 7.23 -8.82
C HIS A 221 -7.03 8.39 -9.68
N GLU A 222 -8.02 8.17 -10.55
CA GLU A 222 -8.66 9.22 -11.35
C GLU A 222 -9.80 9.91 -10.58
N LEU A 223 -10.25 9.32 -9.48
CA LEU A 223 -11.29 9.90 -8.63
C LEU A 223 -10.64 10.86 -7.62
N GLU A 224 -11.10 12.11 -7.60
CA GLU A 224 -10.70 13.09 -6.59
C GLU A 224 -11.28 12.71 -5.23
N GLY A 225 -10.41 12.55 -4.23
CA GLY A 225 -10.80 12.22 -2.87
C GLY A 225 -9.80 11.29 -2.17
N SER A 226 -10.00 11.11 -0.87
CA SER A 226 -9.33 10.07 -0.09
C SER A 226 -9.86 8.67 -0.41
N HIS A 227 -9.09 7.63 -0.10
CA HIS A 227 -9.56 6.26 -0.30
C HIS A 227 -10.77 5.92 0.58
N ALA A 228 -10.92 6.56 1.74
CA ALA A 228 -12.04 6.35 2.64
C ALA A 228 -13.35 6.87 2.04
N LEU A 229 -13.37 8.11 1.52
CA LEU A 229 -14.55 8.65 0.82
C LEU A 229 -14.85 7.89 -0.48
N ILE A 230 -13.83 7.61 -1.30
CA ILE A 230 -14.01 6.88 -2.56
C ILE A 230 -14.58 5.48 -2.29
N GLY A 231 -14.05 4.78 -1.28
CA GLY A 231 -14.55 3.48 -0.85
C GLY A 231 -16.00 3.55 -0.35
N ALA A 232 -16.31 4.54 0.48
CA ALA A 232 -17.66 4.73 1.01
C ALA A 232 -18.69 5.00 -0.09
N ASP A 233 -18.38 5.89 -1.04
CA ASP A 233 -19.27 6.20 -2.17
C ASP A 233 -19.48 4.99 -3.07
N PHE A 234 -18.40 4.24 -3.35
CA PHE A 234 -18.49 2.99 -4.10
C PHE A 234 -19.41 1.98 -3.39
N LEU A 235 -19.21 1.75 -2.10
CA LEU A 235 -20.03 0.80 -1.33
C LEU A 235 -21.49 1.21 -1.26
N LYS A 236 -21.76 2.52 -1.13
CA LYS A 236 -23.11 3.09 -1.15
C LYS A 236 -23.82 2.81 -2.48
N GLN A 237 -23.13 2.96 -3.60
CA GLN A 237 -23.67 2.64 -4.94
C GLN A 237 -23.96 1.15 -5.12
N HIS A 238 -23.25 0.28 -4.39
CA HIS A 238 -23.37 -1.17 -4.46
C HIS A 238 -24.25 -1.79 -3.35
N GLY A 239 -25.03 -0.96 -2.66
CA GLY A 239 -26.09 -1.42 -1.75
C GLY A 239 -25.66 -1.76 -0.33
N GLU A 240 -24.48 -1.32 0.11
CA GLU A 240 -24.10 -1.44 1.53
C GLU A 240 -24.94 -0.54 2.45
N THR A 241 -25.04 -0.92 3.73
CA THR A 241 -25.82 -0.17 4.71
C THR A 241 -25.16 1.15 5.07
N ALA A 242 -25.96 2.15 5.45
CA ALA A 242 -25.45 3.47 5.86
C ALA A 242 -24.42 3.38 7.01
N GLU A 243 -24.60 2.44 7.93
CA GLU A 243 -23.67 2.22 9.04
C GLU A 243 -22.30 1.70 8.56
N VAL A 244 -22.26 0.77 7.60
CA VAL A 244 -21.00 0.30 6.99
C VAL A 244 -20.36 1.44 6.20
N VAL A 245 -21.14 2.15 5.38
CA VAL A 245 -20.65 3.27 4.57
C VAL A 245 -20.05 4.38 5.45
N ASN A 246 -20.70 4.77 6.55
CA ASN A 246 -20.15 5.76 7.48
C ASN A 246 -18.88 5.25 8.16
N ALA A 247 -18.85 3.98 8.61
CA ALA A 247 -17.65 3.41 9.22
C ALA A 247 -16.45 3.41 8.26
N VAL A 248 -16.68 3.12 6.97
CA VAL A 248 -15.64 3.21 5.92
C VAL A 248 -15.26 4.66 5.64
N ALA A 249 -16.18 5.62 5.64
CA ALA A 249 -15.83 7.04 5.44
C ALA A 249 -15.08 7.64 6.65
N ALA A 250 -15.42 7.23 7.87
CA ALA A 250 -14.95 7.85 9.10
C ALA A 250 -13.64 7.26 9.65
N HIS A 251 -13.12 6.15 9.11
CA HIS A 251 -11.99 5.45 9.74
C HIS A 251 -10.69 6.26 9.82
N HIS A 252 -10.55 7.31 8.99
CA HIS A 252 -9.48 8.31 9.04
C HIS A 252 -9.96 9.71 9.48
N ASP A 253 -11.09 9.78 10.19
CA ASP A 253 -11.70 11.02 10.72
C ASP A 253 -12.07 12.06 9.64
N GLU A 254 -12.33 11.62 8.41
CA GLU A 254 -12.71 12.50 7.29
C GLU A 254 -14.16 12.96 7.36
N VAL A 255 -15.02 12.12 7.95
CA VAL A 255 -16.37 12.45 8.37
C VAL A 255 -16.58 12.03 9.82
N PRO A 256 -17.53 12.64 10.54
CA PRO A 256 -17.83 12.24 11.91
C PRO A 256 -18.28 10.77 11.98
N PRO A 257 -17.76 9.98 12.95
CA PRO A 257 -18.28 8.64 13.21
C PRO A 257 -19.70 8.75 13.80
N GLU A 258 -20.68 8.15 13.11
CA GLU A 258 -22.09 8.18 13.51
C GLU A 258 -22.49 6.97 14.37
N SER A 259 -21.65 5.94 14.42
CA SER A 259 -21.90 4.72 15.17
C SER A 259 -20.68 4.28 15.98
N LEU A 260 -20.92 3.45 17.00
CA LEU A 260 -19.85 2.79 17.74
C LEU A 260 -18.98 1.94 16.79
N VAL A 261 -19.57 1.31 15.77
CA VAL A 261 -18.85 0.53 14.75
C VAL A 261 -17.80 1.38 14.03
N ALA A 262 -18.14 2.62 13.64
CA ALA A 262 -17.19 3.52 12.96
C ALA A 262 -15.94 3.78 13.82
N VAL A 263 -16.11 4.01 15.12
CA VAL A 263 -15.00 4.19 16.06
C VAL A 263 -14.19 2.90 16.20
N LEU A 264 -14.86 1.75 16.32
CA LEU A 264 -14.19 0.45 16.46
C LEU A 264 -13.35 0.07 15.24
N VAL A 265 -13.82 0.40 14.03
CA VAL A 265 -13.06 0.16 12.80
C VAL A 265 -11.80 1.03 12.76
N SER A 266 -11.90 2.31 13.11
CA SER A 266 -10.72 3.21 13.19
C SER A 266 -9.70 2.69 14.22
N VAL A 267 -10.17 2.23 15.38
CA VAL A 267 -9.30 1.61 16.40
C VAL A 267 -8.65 0.33 15.88
N ALA A 268 -9.41 -0.54 15.22
CA ALA A 268 -8.91 -1.81 14.68
C ALA A 268 -7.84 -1.59 13.61
N ASP A 269 -8.05 -0.64 12.70
CA ASP A 269 -7.08 -0.25 11.67
C ASP A 269 -5.76 0.22 12.30
N ALA A 270 -5.84 1.12 13.28
CA ALA A 270 -4.66 1.64 13.96
C ALA A 270 -3.92 0.55 14.79
N LEU A 271 -4.64 -0.40 15.39
CA LEU A 271 -4.05 -1.55 16.10
C LEU A 271 -3.35 -2.52 15.14
N SER A 272 -3.97 -2.82 13.99
CA SER A 272 -3.38 -3.66 12.95
C SER A 272 -2.10 -3.03 12.39
N ALA A 273 -2.13 -1.72 12.15
CA ALA A 273 -1.00 -0.96 11.59
C ALA A 273 0.20 -0.78 12.55
N SER A 274 0.04 -1.00 13.86
CA SER A 274 1.06 -0.68 14.89
C SER A 274 1.86 -1.89 15.41
N ARG A 275 1.67 -3.10 14.85
CA ARG A 275 2.37 -4.32 15.33
C ARG A 275 3.89 -4.34 15.04
N PRO A 276 4.76 -4.62 16.05
CA PRO A 276 6.20 -4.77 15.87
C PRO A 276 6.57 -6.02 15.03
N GLY A 277 7.50 -5.88 14.08
CA GLY A 277 8.07 -7.00 13.31
C GLY A 277 7.59 -7.10 11.84
N ALA A 278 6.69 -6.23 11.38
CA ALA A 278 6.20 -6.25 10.01
C ALA A 278 7.09 -5.49 9.00
N ARG A 279 8.11 -4.71 9.41
CA ARG A 279 8.93 -3.86 8.51
C ARG A 279 10.42 -3.90 8.87
N SER A 280 11.31 -4.05 7.87
CA SER A 280 12.77 -4.07 8.05
C SER A 280 13.38 -2.71 7.67
N GLU A 281 14.05 -2.06 8.63
CA GLU A 281 14.55 -0.65 8.63
C GLU A 281 15.67 -0.28 7.64
N SER A 282 16.28 -1.19 6.87
CA SER A 282 17.60 -0.92 6.25
C SER A 282 17.60 -0.11 4.93
N MET A 283 16.53 -0.20 4.12
CA MET A 283 16.59 0.22 2.70
C MET A 283 16.28 1.71 2.44
N THR A 284 15.37 2.34 3.20
CA THR A 284 14.99 3.75 2.96
C THR A 284 16.13 4.71 3.30
N HIS A 285 16.79 4.50 4.43
CA HIS A 285 18.00 5.26 4.79
C HIS A 285 19.11 5.04 3.76
N TYR A 286 19.21 3.85 3.19
CA TYR A 286 20.13 3.57 2.09
C TYR A 286 19.80 4.37 0.82
N LEU A 287 18.55 4.36 0.35
CA LEU A 287 18.16 5.09 -0.85
C LEU A 287 18.27 6.61 -0.68
N LYS A 288 17.82 7.15 0.46
CA LYS A 288 17.94 8.58 0.78
C LYS A 288 19.40 9.01 0.91
N ARG A 289 20.30 8.11 1.35
CA ARG A 289 21.75 8.33 1.31
C ARG A 289 22.29 8.42 -0.11
N LEU A 290 21.90 7.51 -1.00
CA LEU A 290 22.32 7.52 -2.41
C LEU A 290 21.85 8.80 -3.12
N GLU A 291 20.58 9.17 -2.92
CA GLU A 291 19.99 10.37 -3.51
C GLU A 291 20.71 11.64 -3.04
N ASN A 292 21.03 11.74 -1.76
CA ASN A 292 21.80 12.87 -1.22
C ASN A 292 23.22 12.94 -1.81
N LEU A 293 23.88 11.80 -2.00
CA LEU A 293 25.20 11.70 -2.64
C LEU A 293 25.15 12.19 -4.10
N GLU A 294 24.14 11.76 -4.85
CA GLU A 294 23.93 12.21 -6.23
C GLU A 294 23.61 13.69 -6.32
N ARG A 295 22.75 14.19 -5.42
CA ARG A 295 22.38 15.61 -5.31
C ARG A 295 23.60 16.49 -5.07
N ILE A 296 24.51 16.08 -4.18
CA ILE A 296 25.76 16.83 -3.93
C ILE A 296 26.59 16.90 -5.20
N GLY A 297 26.80 15.78 -5.90
CA GLY A 297 27.56 15.78 -7.15
C GLY A 297 26.93 16.63 -8.26
N ARG A 298 25.60 16.59 -8.42
CA ARG A 298 24.88 17.42 -9.41
C ARG A 298 24.87 18.92 -9.09
N SER A 299 25.14 19.30 -7.84
CA SER A 299 25.14 20.71 -7.44
C SER A 299 26.31 21.52 -8.00
N PHE A 300 27.31 20.86 -8.60
CA PHE A 300 28.49 21.53 -9.16
C PHE A 300 28.31 21.85 -10.65
N PRO A 301 28.75 23.04 -11.10
CA PRO A 301 28.66 23.43 -12.50
C PRO A 301 29.55 22.54 -13.39
N GLY A 302 29.05 22.23 -14.59
CA GLY A 302 29.72 21.37 -15.58
C GLY A 302 29.50 19.87 -15.39
N VAL A 303 28.78 19.44 -14.35
CA VAL A 303 28.32 18.06 -14.16
C VAL A 303 27.06 17.82 -14.98
N GLU A 304 27.12 16.89 -15.94
CA GLU A 304 25.95 16.49 -16.74
C GLU A 304 25.14 15.41 -16.01
N LYS A 305 25.83 14.40 -15.46
CA LYS A 305 25.20 13.27 -14.78
C LYS A 305 26.02 12.85 -13.56
N CYS A 306 25.35 12.34 -12.54
CA CYS A 306 25.99 11.87 -11.32
C CYS A 306 25.21 10.66 -10.79
N TYR A 307 25.95 9.59 -10.47
CA TYR A 307 25.41 8.30 -10.03
C TYR A 307 26.17 7.77 -8.83
N ALA A 308 25.45 7.36 -7.79
CA ALA A 308 26.03 6.64 -6.68
C ALA A 308 26.07 5.13 -7.00
N VAL A 309 27.26 4.57 -7.15
CA VAL A 309 27.50 3.17 -7.53
C VAL A 309 28.12 2.39 -6.36
N GLN A 310 28.18 1.07 -6.47
CA GLN A 310 28.72 0.17 -5.44
C GLN A 310 28.12 0.40 -4.05
N ALA A 311 26.80 0.48 -3.99
CA ALA A 311 26.07 0.71 -2.76
C ALA A 311 26.43 2.01 -2.02
N GLY A 312 26.71 3.07 -2.78
CA GLY A 312 27.02 4.40 -2.24
C GLY A 312 28.44 4.53 -1.73
N ARG A 313 29.31 3.57 -2.05
CA ARG A 313 30.76 3.64 -1.77
C ARG A 313 31.55 4.29 -2.89
N GLU A 314 30.92 4.52 -4.05
CA GLU A 314 31.52 5.28 -5.13
C GLU A 314 30.50 6.26 -5.71
N LEU A 315 30.94 7.48 -6.00
CA LEU A 315 30.17 8.49 -6.71
C LEU A 315 30.83 8.73 -8.07
N ARG A 316 30.13 8.38 -9.15
CA ARG A 316 30.59 8.56 -10.52
C ARG A 316 29.95 9.79 -11.13
N VAL A 317 30.77 10.73 -11.56
CA VAL A 317 30.38 12.07 -12.02
C VAL A 317 30.78 12.22 -13.48
N LEU A 318 29.82 12.34 -14.38
CA LEU A 318 30.07 12.59 -15.80
C LEU A 318 30.00 14.07 -16.05
N VAL A 319 31.06 14.58 -16.66
CA VAL A 319 31.21 16.01 -16.97
C VAL A 319 31.23 16.23 -18.47
N SER A 320 30.74 17.40 -18.88
CA SER A 320 30.76 17.76 -20.29
C SER A 320 32.20 18.02 -20.76
N PRO A 321 32.69 17.33 -21.80
CA PRO A 321 34.03 17.55 -22.34
C PRO A 321 34.21 18.93 -22.99
N GLU A 322 33.13 19.66 -23.23
CA GLU A 322 33.15 21.01 -23.79
C GLU A 322 33.14 22.10 -22.70
N ALA A 323 32.70 21.76 -21.49
CA ALA A 323 32.51 22.73 -20.41
C ALA A 323 33.63 22.77 -19.35
N LEU A 324 34.45 21.71 -19.23
CA LEU A 324 35.48 21.57 -18.21
C LEU A 324 36.77 20.99 -18.80
N THR A 325 37.94 21.54 -18.46
CA THR A 325 39.25 20.94 -18.81
C THR A 325 39.61 19.75 -17.91
N ASP A 326 40.68 19.02 -18.26
CA ASP A 326 41.16 17.90 -17.46
C ASP A 326 41.66 18.38 -16.08
N GLU A 327 42.33 19.53 -15.99
CA GLU A 327 42.73 20.12 -14.69
C GLU A 327 41.51 20.56 -13.86
N GLU A 328 40.49 21.13 -14.50
CA GLU A 328 39.26 21.55 -13.82
C GLU A 328 38.45 20.35 -13.31
N ALA A 329 38.46 19.23 -14.02
CA ALA A 329 37.84 17.98 -13.58
C ALA A 329 38.53 17.40 -12.33
N GLU A 330 39.86 17.54 -12.22
CA GLU A 330 40.61 17.13 -11.03
C GLU A 330 40.27 17.99 -9.81
N VAL A 331 40.13 19.31 -10.01
CA VAL A 331 39.70 20.24 -8.96
C VAL A 331 38.26 19.97 -8.55
N LEU A 332 37.37 19.68 -9.50
CA LEU A 332 35.98 19.32 -9.26
C LEU A 332 35.87 18.07 -8.38
N ALA A 333 36.64 17.01 -8.67
CA ALA A 333 36.66 15.80 -7.85
C ALA A 333 36.98 16.12 -6.38
N ARG A 334 38.01 16.93 -6.13
CA ARG A 334 38.41 17.36 -4.78
C ARG A 334 37.34 18.18 -4.07
N ARG A 335 36.63 19.06 -4.79
CA ARG A 335 35.53 19.87 -4.23
C ARG A 335 34.31 19.02 -3.85
N ILE A 336 33.98 18.02 -4.67
CA ILE A 336 32.88 17.09 -4.39
C ILE A 336 33.20 16.26 -3.12
N VAL A 337 34.42 15.75 -2.99
CA VAL A 337 34.85 15.00 -1.79
C VAL A 337 34.66 15.84 -0.52
N ARG A 338 35.17 17.08 -0.49
CA ARG A 338 35.03 17.96 0.68
C ARG A 338 33.56 18.22 1.04
N LYS A 339 32.72 18.48 0.04
CA LYS A 339 31.29 18.75 0.28
C LYS A 339 30.54 17.51 0.81
N ILE A 340 30.95 16.30 0.39
CA ILE A 340 30.42 15.05 0.97
C ILE A 340 30.87 14.90 2.42
N GLU A 341 32.13 15.18 2.75
CA GLU A 341 32.64 15.12 4.13
C GLU A 341 31.96 16.13 5.07
N GLU A 342 31.56 17.30 4.55
CA GLU A 342 30.86 18.35 5.30
C GLU A 342 29.36 18.07 5.49
N GLU A 343 28.66 17.57 4.46
CA GLU A 343 27.20 17.40 4.46
C GLU A 343 26.71 15.99 4.87
N LEU A 344 27.56 14.96 4.81
CA LEU A 344 27.17 13.56 5.05
C LEU A 344 28.09 12.87 6.06
N GLN A 345 27.50 12.38 7.16
CA GLN A 345 28.18 11.45 8.05
C GLN A 345 28.16 10.04 7.44
N TYR A 346 29.32 9.54 7.00
CA TYR A 346 29.44 8.22 6.37
C TYR A 346 30.48 7.34 7.08
N PRO A 347 30.12 6.11 7.50
CA PRO A 347 31.08 5.16 8.04
C PRO A 347 31.88 4.51 6.89
N GLY A 348 33.08 5.03 6.61
CA GLY A 348 34.00 4.49 5.61
C GLY A 348 34.39 5.52 4.54
N GLN A 349 35.16 5.08 3.55
CA GLN A 349 35.62 5.94 2.46
C GLN A 349 34.66 5.88 1.27
N ILE A 350 34.34 7.05 0.70
CA ILE A 350 33.59 7.19 -0.54
C ILE A 350 34.58 7.56 -1.65
N ARG A 351 34.62 6.76 -2.73
CA ARG A 351 35.46 7.05 -3.90
C ARG A 351 34.72 7.95 -4.87
N VAL A 352 35.24 9.13 -5.17
CA VAL A 352 34.68 10.01 -6.22
C VAL A 352 35.46 9.78 -7.52
N THR A 353 34.76 9.50 -8.62
CA THR A 353 35.36 9.29 -9.95
C THR A 353 34.69 10.23 -10.94
N VAL A 354 35.47 11.18 -11.46
CA VAL A 354 35.02 12.10 -12.51
C VAL A 354 35.42 11.52 -13.86
N VAL A 355 34.45 11.39 -14.76
CA VAL A 355 34.63 10.83 -16.10
C VAL A 355 34.31 11.92 -17.13
N ARG A 356 35.32 12.29 -17.91
CA ARG A 356 35.18 13.16 -19.09
C ARG A 356 35.37 12.30 -20.33
N GLU A 357 34.32 12.14 -21.14
CA GLU A 357 34.34 11.27 -22.31
C GLU A 357 33.93 12.03 -23.57
N LYS A 358 34.75 11.99 -24.62
CA LYS A 358 34.43 12.53 -25.94
C LYS A 358 34.33 11.39 -26.95
N ARG A 359 33.14 11.17 -27.52
CA ARG A 359 32.90 10.14 -28.54
C ARG A 359 32.84 10.78 -29.92
N ILE A 360 33.70 10.34 -30.83
CA ILE A 360 33.68 10.75 -32.24
C ILE A 360 33.44 9.49 -33.09
N THR A 361 32.37 9.49 -33.87
CA THR A 361 31.99 8.35 -34.72
C THR A 361 32.09 8.77 -36.19
N GLN A 362 32.74 7.95 -37.01
CA GLN A 362 32.80 8.13 -38.46
C GLN A 362 32.43 6.81 -39.15
N PHE A 363 31.75 6.92 -40.28
CA PHE A 363 31.36 5.77 -41.09
C PHE A 363 32.15 5.79 -42.40
N ALA A 364 32.81 4.67 -42.70
CA ALA A 364 33.41 4.43 -44.02
C ALA A 364 32.35 3.80 -44.94
N LYS A 365 32.49 4.03 -46.26
CA LYS A 365 31.61 3.47 -47.28
C LYS A 365 32.12 2.14 -47.80
#